data_AF-A0A6J1VZE2-F1
#
_entry.id   AF-A0A6J1VZE2-F1
#
_cell.length_a   1.000
_cell.length_b   1.000
_cell.length_c   1.000
_cell.angle_alpha   90.00
_cell.angle_beta   90.00
_cell.angle_gamma   90.00
#
_symmetry.space_group_name_H-M   'P 1'
#
loop_
_entity.id
_entity.type
_entity.pdbx_description
1 polymer ?
#
loop_
_entity_poly.entity_id
_entity_poly.type
_entity_poly.pdbx_seq_one_letter_code
_entity_poly.pdbx_strand_id
1 'polypeptide(L)'
;MFVIFRAGTGKTSTLIQYARKWSEQNFLYLAFNRTIANQASQVFPANVTCKTIHSLAFAEVGRHYKQKLNPGSLTSYMVSSVLSNRQGQSPFIRGKTIVQTLTAFFASADATITMEHAPIWCKNNRGQNVLVEECEKHVS
;
A
#
# COMPACT_ATOMS: atom_id res chain seq x y z
N MET A 1 12.19 19.78 18.77
CA MET A 1 13.64 20.08 18.67
C MET A 1 14.15 19.47 17.37
N PHE A 2 14.76 20.27 16.49
CA PHE A 2 15.36 19.79 15.25
C PHE A 2 16.88 19.80 15.40
N VAL A 3 17.54 18.68 15.11
CA VAL A 3 19.00 18.55 15.16
C VAL A 3 19.51 18.10 13.80
N ILE A 4 20.33 18.92 13.17
CA ILE A 4 20.92 18.66 11.86
C ILE A 4 22.35 18.15 12.08
N PHE A 5 22.68 17.00 11.51
CA PHE A 5 24.02 16.43 11.66
C PHE A 5 24.74 16.30 10.32
N ARG A 6 26.01 16.72 10.27
CA ARG A 6 26.89 16.57 9.10
C ARG A 6 27.43 15.14 8.96
N ALA A 7 27.80 14.68 7.77
CA ALA A 7 28.35 13.32 7.58
C ALA A 7 29.53 13.06 8.54
N GLY A 8 29.62 11.84 9.09
CA GLY A 8 30.71 11.43 10.00
C GLY A 8 30.62 11.89 11.46
N THR A 9 29.65 12.71 11.87
CA THR A 9 29.59 13.31 13.22
C THR A 9 28.91 12.46 14.31
N GLY A 10 28.92 11.13 14.20
CA GLY A 10 28.38 10.28 15.27
C GLY A 10 26.90 10.52 15.62
N LYS A 11 26.08 10.95 14.64
CA LYS A 11 24.66 11.33 14.81
C LYS A 11 23.88 10.36 15.70
N THR A 12 24.05 9.07 15.43
CA THR A 12 23.37 8.00 16.15
C THR A 12 23.85 7.94 17.61
N SER A 13 25.17 8.06 17.85
CA SER A 13 25.76 8.04 19.19
C SER A 13 25.26 9.20 20.06
N THR A 14 25.19 10.41 19.50
CA THR A 14 24.66 11.59 20.20
C THR A 14 23.19 11.42 20.55
N LEU A 15 22.38 10.91 19.62
CA LEU A 15 20.95 10.65 19.87
C LEU A 15 20.76 9.57 20.94
N ILE A 16 21.60 8.54 20.98
CA ILE A 16 21.56 7.50 22.01
C ILE A 16 21.89 8.09 23.39
N GLN A 17 22.97 8.86 23.50
CA GLN A 17 23.31 9.50 24.78
C GLN A 17 22.23 10.49 25.22
N TYR A 18 21.64 11.23 24.27
CA TYR A 18 20.53 12.13 24.56
C TYR A 18 19.32 11.35 25.12
N ALA A 19 18.91 10.27 24.47
CA ALA A 19 17.81 9.43 24.93
C ALA A 19 18.08 8.79 26.30
N ARG A 20 19.34 8.39 26.58
CA ARG A 20 19.75 7.85 27.89
C ARG A 20 19.71 8.89 29.00
N LYS A 21 20.11 10.13 28.71
CA LYS A 21 20.07 11.23 29.68
C LYS A 21 18.63 11.55 30.13
N TRP A 22 17.67 11.35 29.24
CA TRP A 22 16.25 11.60 29.49
C TRP A 22 15.47 10.28 29.51
N SER A 23 15.87 9.33 30.36
CA SER A 23 15.26 8.00 30.46
C SER A 23 13.77 8.02 30.83
N GLU A 24 13.33 9.06 31.54
CA GLU A 24 11.93 9.27 31.93
C GLU A 24 11.02 9.71 30.77
N GLN A 25 11.60 10.07 29.62
CA GLN A 25 10.87 10.57 28.45
C GLN A 25 10.82 9.53 27.35
N ASN A 26 9.67 9.44 26.68
CA ASN A 26 9.47 8.54 25.54
C ASN A 26 9.84 9.24 24.24
N PHE A 27 10.64 8.57 23.39
CA PHE A 27 11.08 9.09 22.10
C PHE A 27 10.62 8.21 20.95
N LEU A 28 10.44 8.82 19.78
CA LEU A 28 10.17 8.12 18.52
C LEU A 28 11.32 8.38 17.54
N TYR A 29 11.99 7.31 17.11
CA TYR A 29 13.01 7.34 16.08
C TYR A 29 12.41 6.83 14.75
N LEU A 30 12.40 7.69 13.73
CA LEU A 30 11.89 7.37 12.40
C LEU A 30 13.03 7.10 11.42
N ALA A 31 13.01 5.91 10.83
CA ALA A 31 13.96 5.48 9.80
C ALA A 31 13.28 5.32 8.43
N PHE A 32 14.07 5.47 7.36
CA PHE A 32 13.58 5.24 6.00
C PHE A 32 13.42 3.76 5.67
N ASN A 33 14.34 2.91 6.14
CA ASN A 33 14.33 1.49 5.85
C ASN A 33 14.29 0.65 7.13
N ARG A 34 13.88 -0.62 6.97
CA ARG A 34 13.76 -1.55 8.09
C ARG A 34 15.12 -1.91 8.70
N THR A 35 16.17 -1.98 7.88
CA THR A 35 17.53 -2.31 8.33
C THR A 35 18.05 -1.29 9.33
N ILE A 36 17.92 0.01 9.02
CA ILE A 36 18.30 1.12 9.90
C ILE A 36 17.41 1.13 11.15
N ALA A 37 16.10 0.89 11.01
CA ALA A 37 15.20 0.80 12.16
C ALA A 37 15.62 -0.31 13.14
N ASN A 38 15.99 -1.49 12.62
CA ASN A 38 16.43 -2.63 13.42
C ASN A 38 17.80 -2.39 14.07
N GLN A 39 18.74 -1.81 13.32
CA GLN A 39 20.04 -1.42 13.88
C GLN A 39 19.85 -0.39 15.00
N ALA A 40 19.00 0.61 14.78
CA ALA A 40 18.65 1.60 15.78
C ALA A 40 18.03 0.94 17.01
N SER A 41 17.06 0.03 16.86
CA SER A 41 16.41 -0.63 18.00
C SER A 41 17.35 -1.47 18.86
N GLN A 42 18.49 -1.92 18.32
CA GLN A 42 19.51 -2.65 19.10
C GLN A 42 20.43 -1.72 19.91
N VAL A 43 20.60 -0.47 19.49
CA VAL A 43 21.57 0.46 20.11
C VAL A 43 20.88 1.52 20.98
N PHE A 44 19.65 1.90 20.65
CA PHE A 44 18.86 2.85 21.45
C PHE A 44 18.33 2.21 22.76
N PRO A 45 18.19 3.02 23.83
CA PRO A 45 17.59 2.59 25.08
C PRO A 45 16.08 2.30 24.96
N ALA A 46 15.53 1.58 25.94
CA ALA A 46 14.14 1.09 25.93
C ALA A 46 13.06 2.17 25.87
N ASN A 47 13.38 3.42 26.24
CA ASN A 47 12.49 4.56 26.13
C ASN A 47 12.36 5.12 24.70
N VAL A 48 13.03 4.52 23.71
CA VAL A 48 12.98 4.94 22.30
C VAL A 48 12.27 3.88 21.46
N THR A 49 11.18 4.26 20.82
CA THR A 49 10.50 3.45 19.83
C THR A 49 11.10 3.70 18.45
N CYS A 50 11.72 2.70 17.84
CA CYS A 50 12.26 2.77 16.47
C CYS A 50 11.24 2.22 15.46
N LYS A 51 10.77 3.05 14.53
CA LYS A 51 9.85 2.64 13.46
C LYS A 51 10.26 3.21 12.11
N THR A 52 9.78 2.58 11.05
CA THR A 52 9.82 3.18 9.71
C THR A 52 8.61 4.07 9.48
N ILE A 53 8.71 5.04 8.57
CA ILE A 53 7.57 5.88 8.17
C ILE A 53 6.38 5.01 7.75
N HIS A 54 6.63 3.99 6.93
CA HIS A 54 5.59 3.07 6.46
C HIS A 54 4.97 2.24 7.59
N SER A 55 5.76 1.75 8.55
CA SER A 55 5.23 0.98 9.68
C SER A 55 4.45 1.84 10.67
N LEU A 56 4.82 3.12 10.81
CA LEU A 56 4.04 4.08 11.58
C LEU A 56 2.70 4.38 10.88
N ALA A 57 2.74 4.71 9.59
CA ALA A 57 1.53 4.99 8.80
C ALA A 57 0.59 3.78 8.74
N PHE A 58 1.13 2.55 8.64
CA PHE A 58 0.33 1.33 8.64
C PHE A 58 -0.34 1.07 10.00
N ALA A 59 0.32 1.42 11.11
CA ALA A 59 -0.26 1.26 12.45
C ALA A 59 -1.47 2.19 12.66
N GLU A 60 -1.39 3.41 12.15
CA GLU A 60 -2.43 4.44 12.30
C GLU A 60 -3.56 4.28 11.28
N VAL A 61 -3.20 4.21 10.00
CA VAL A 61 -4.16 4.27 8.88
C VAL A 61 -4.34 2.90 8.25
N GLY A 62 -3.28 2.09 8.15
CA GLY A 62 -3.31 0.78 7.49
C GLY A 62 -4.32 -0.22 8.08
N ARG A 63 -4.74 -0.04 9.34
CA ARG A 63 -5.80 -0.85 9.97
C ARG A 63 -7.18 -0.62 9.34
N HIS A 64 -7.51 0.62 9.00
CA HIS A 64 -8.74 0.98 8.30
C HIS A 64 -8.74 0.46 6.85
N TYR A 65 -7.56 0.45 6.23
CA TYR A 65 -7.37 -0.05 4.87
C TYR A 65 -6.98 -1.53 4.82
N LYS A 66 -7.01 -2.27 5.93
CA LYS A 66 -6.58 -3.68 5.98
C LYS A 66 -7.41 -4.58 5.06
N GLN A 67 -8.69 -4.28 4.90
CA GLN A 67 -9.55 -4.98 3.94
C GLN A 67 -9.21 -4.67 2.48
N LYS A 68 -8.65 -3.49 2.20
CA LYS A 68 -8.16 -3.10 0.88
C LYS A 68 -6.73 -3.59 0.58
N LEU A 69 -5.89 -3.68 1.62
CA LEU A 69 -4.48 -4.06 1.54
C LEU A 69 -4.24 -5.58 1.52
N ASN A 70 -5.30 -6.39 1.70
CA ASN A 70 -5.27 -7.83 1.47
C ASN A 70 -6.00 -8.20 0.16
N PRO A 71 -5.47 -7.86 -1.02
CA PRO A 71 -5.85 -8.58 -2.23
C PRO A 71 -5.08 -9.90 -2.15
N GLY A 72 -5.58 -10.87 -1.39
CA GLY A 72 -5.10 -12.24 -1.49
C GLY A 72 -5.21 -12.65 -2.96
N SER A 73 -4.09 -12.56 -3.68
CA SER A 73 -3.87 -12.76 -5.11
C SER A 73 -5.16 -12.98 -5.94
N LEU A 74 -6.01 -11.95 -6.05
CA LEU A 74 -7.15 -11.99 -6.96
C LEU A 74 -6.59 -12.00 -8.38
N THR A 75 -6.37 -13.22 -8.85
CA THR A 75 -5.78 -13.46 -10.15
C THR A 75 -6.90 -13.38 -11.17
N SER A 76 -6.63 -12.81 -12.34
CA SER A 76 -7.58 -12.77 -13.47
C SER A 76 -8.21 -14.13 -13.76
N TYR A 77 -7.47 -15.21 -13.47
CA TYR A 77 -7.92 -16.59 -13.54
C TYR A 77 -9.05 -16.94 -12.55
N MET A 78 -8.90 -16.61 -11.27
CA MET A 78 -9.94 -16.86 -10.24
C MET A 78 -11.20 -16.03 -10.50
N VAL A 79 -11.04 -14.82 -11.02
CA VAL A 79 -12.17 -14.00 -11.41
C VAL A 79 -12.85 -14.60 -12.64
N SER A 80 -12.08 -15.08 -13.62
CA SER A 80 -12.63 -15.69 -14.84
C SER A 80 -13.46 -16.96 -14.59
N SER A 81 -13.20 -17.71 -13.51
CA SER A 81 -13.98 -18.91 -13.16
C SER A 81 -15.34 -18.61 -12.55
N VAL A 82 -15.55 -17.40 -12.02
CA VAL A 82 -16.84 -16.95 -11.43
C VAL A 82 -17.68 -16.16 -12.45
N LEU A 83 -17.06 -15.66 -13.53
CA LEU A 83 -17.75 -14.87 -14.53
C LEU A 83 -18.51 -15.75 -15.53
N SER A 84 -19.83 -15.55 -15.63
CA SER A 84 -20.64 -16.13 -16.70
C SER A 84 -20.20 -15.60 -18.07
N ASN A 85 -20.19 -16.44 -19.11
CA ASN A 85 -19.91 -16.01 -20.48
C ASN A 85 -20.91 -14.91 -20.91
N ARG A 86 -20.41 -13.73 -21.26
CA ARG A 86 -21.17 -12.67 -21.94
C ARG A 86 -20.74 -12.68 -23.41
N GLN A 87 -21.68 -12.63 -24.34
CA GLN A 87 -21.38 -12.69 -25.77
C GLN A 87 -20.36 -11.60 -26.15
N GLY A 88 -19.27 -12.00 -26.83
CA GLY A 88 -18.29 -11.07 -27.41
C GLY A 88 -16.99 -10.84 -26.64
N GLN A 89 -16.86 -11.24 -25.37
CA GLN A 89 -15.63 -11.07 -24.58
C GLN A 89 -15.18 -12.36 -23.89
N SER A 90 -13.87 -12.65 -23.92
CA SER A 90 -13.29 -13.78 -23.19
C SER A 90 -13.38 -13.57 -21.68
N PRO A 91 -13.73 -14.60 -20.89
CA PRO A 91 -13.73 -14.55 -19.42
C PRO A 91 -12.41 -14.07 -18.82
N PHE A 92 -11.28 -14.36 -19.49
CA PHE A 92 -9.96 -13.91 -19.07
C PHE A 92 -9.80 -12.39 -19.18
N ILE A 93 -10.29 -11.81 -20.27
CA ILE A 93 -10.22 -10.36 -20.50
C ILE A 93 -11.09 -9.63 -19.50
N ARG A 94 -12.30 -10.14 -19.25
CA ARG A 94 -13.19 -9.60 -18.23
C ARG A 94 -12.60 -9.73 -16.82
N GLY A 95 -12.00 -10.88 -16.52
CA GLY A 95 -11.26 -11.08 -15.27
C GLY A 95 -10.16 -10.05 -15.09
N LYS A 96 -9.43 -9.70 -16.16
CA LYS A 96 -8.36 -8.70 -16.12
C LYS A 96 -8.92 -7.31 -15.85
N THR A 97 -10.01 -6.91 -16.52
CA THR A 97 -10.67 -5.62 -16.30
C THR A 97 -11.18 -5.48 -14.86
N ILE A 98 -11.75 -6.56 -14.29
CA ILE A 98 -12.20 -6.57 -12.90
C ILE A 98 -11.02 -6.47 -11.92
N VAL A 99 -9.95 -7.22 -12.14
CA VAL A 99 -8.74 -7.12 -11.31
C VAL A 99 -8.16 -5.70 -11.37
N GLN A 100 -8.12 -5.08 -12.56
CA GLN A 100 -7.68 -3.69 -12.71
C GLN A 100 -8.59 -2.72 -11.94
N THR A 101 -9.90 -2.90 -12.01
CA THR A 101 -10.90 -2.08 -11.31
C THR A 101 -10.73 -2.20 -9.79
N LEU A 102 -10.59 -3.42 -9.28
CA LEU A 102 -10.35 -3.67 -7.85
C LEU A 102 -9.00 -3.11 -7.41
N THR A 103 -7.97 -3.21 -8.25
CA THR A 103 -6.66 -2.63 -7.95
C THR A 103 -6.74 -1.11 -7.84
N ALA A 104 -7.46 -0.44 -8.74
CA ALA A 104 -7.71 1.00 -8.67
C ALA A 104 -8.50 1.37 -7.40
N PHE A 105 -9.53 0.61 -7.05
CA PHE A 105 -10.30 0.81 -5.82
C PHE A 105 -9.48 0.62 -4.54
N PHE A 106 -8.60 -0.37 -4.51
CA PHE A 106 -7.72 -0.60 -3.36
C PHE A 106 -6.64 0.47 -3.23
N ALA A 107 -6.27 1.12 -4.34
CA ALA A 107 -5.37 2.26 -4.35
C ALA A 107 -6.05 3.61 -4.04
N SER A 108 -7.39 3.68 -4.06
CA SER A 108 -8.15 4.91 -3.81
C SER A 108 -8.58 5.07 -2.34
N ALA A 109 -8.89 6.31 -1.96
CA ALA A 109 -9.46 6.64 -0.66
C ALA A 109 -10.97 6.37 -0.56
N ASP A 110 -11.62 5.91 -1.63
CA ASP A 110 -13.07 5.79 -1.70
C ASP A 110 -13.62 4.66 -0.83
N ALA A 111 -14.76 4.86 -0.18
CA ALA A 111 -15.37 3.83 0.66
C ALA A 111 -16.03 2.69 -0.14
N THR A 112 -16.41 2.94 -1.40
CA THR A 112 -17.15 2.01 -2.27
C THR A 112 -16.58 2.01 -3.68
N ILE A 113 -16.71 0.88 -4.40
CA ILE A 113 -16.29 0.80 -5.81
C ILE A 113 -17.21 1.68 -6.66
N THR A 114 -16.63 2.68 -7.31
CA THR A 114 -17.30 3.57 -8.28
C THR A 114 -16.84 3.28 -9.70
N MET A 115 -17.57 3.81 -10.69
CA MET A 115 -17.23 3.69 -12.12
C MET A 115 -15.89 4.31 -12.50
N GLU A 116 -15.38 5.24 -11.70
CA GLU A 116 -14.07 5.88 -11.93
C GLU A 116 -12.90 4.91 -11.74
N HIS A 117 -13.10 3.84 -10.97
CA HIS A 117 -12.12 2.78 -10.81
C HIS A 117 -12.03 1.87 -12.04
N ALA A 118 -13.08 1.82 -12.87
CA ALA A 118 -13.09 0.99 -14.06
C ALA A 118 -12.20 1.61 -15.15
N PRO A 119 -11.36 0.80 -15.82
CA PRO A 119 -10.49 1.33 -16.87
C PRO A 119 -11.32 1.89 -18.03
N ILE A 120 -10.86 3.00 -18.61
CA ILE A 120 -11.47 3.60 -19.80
C ILE A 120 -11.19 2.74 -21.04
N TRP A 121 -10.05 2.03 -21.05
CA TRP A 121 -9.58 1.22 -22.16
C TRP A 121 -9.27 -0.21 -21.72
N CYS A 122 -9.75 -1.20 -22.45
CA CYS A 122 -9.39 -2.61 -22.25
C CYS A 122 -8.94 -3.27 -23.56
N LYS A 123 -8.16 -4.35 -23.47
CA LYS A 123 -7.80 -5.14 -24.66
C LYS A 123 -8.96 -6.06 -25.03
N ASN A 124 -9.34 -6.14 -26.30
CA ASN A 124 -10.31 -7.11 -26.80
C ASN A 124 -9.67 -8.49 -27.05
N ASN A 125 -10.46 -9.49 -27.46
CA ASN A 125 -10.00 -10.84 -27.79
C ASN A 125 -8.94 -10.89 -28.91
N ARG A 126 -8.76 -9.80 -29.66
CA ARG A 126 -7.77 -9.65 -30.74
C ARG A 126 -6.53 -8.85 -30.29
N GLY A 127 -6.44 -8.51 -29.00
CA GLY A 127 -5.34 -7.75 -28.41
C GLY A 127 -5.38 -6.24 -28.68
N GLN A 128 -6.43 -5.72 -29.33
CA GLN A 128 -6.58 -4.30 -29.63
C GLN A 128 -7.16 -3.55 -28.44
N ASN A 129 -6.71 -2.30 -28.20
CA ASN A 129 -7.31 -1.45 -27.18
C ASN A 129 -8.66 -0.92 -27.67
N VAL A 130 -9.71 -1.17 -26.89
CA VAL A 130 -11.08 -0.75 -27.16
C VAL A 130 -11.59 0.02 -25.94
N LEU A 131 -12.46 0.98 -26.17
CA LEU A 131 -13.09 1.76 -25.11
C LEU A 131 -14.08 0.88 -24.34
N VAL A 132 -14.06 0.98 -23.01
CA VAL A 132 -15.02 0.27 -22.15
C VAL A 132 -16.31 1.07 -22.13
N GLU A 133 -17.32 0.57 -22.82
CA GLU A 133 -18.65 1.17 -22.91
C GLU A 133 -19.30 1.33 -21.52
N GLU A 134 -20.09 2.39 -21.29
CA GLU A 134 -20.71 2.66 -19.98
C GLU A 134 -21.65 1.54 -19.50
N CYS A 135 -22.26 0.82 -20.44
CA CYS A 135 -23.08 -0.37 -20.14
C CYS A 135 -22.26 -1.55 -19.60
N GLU A 136 -20.95 -1.61 -19.90
CA GLU A 136 -20.03 -2.63 -19.36
C GLU A 136 -19.59 -2.32 -17.93
N LYS A 137 -19.73 -1.06 -17.49
CA LYS A 137 -19.40 -0.58 -16.14
C LYS A 137 -20.56 -0.74 -15.15
N HIS A 138 -21.77 -1.01 -15.64
CA HIS A 138 -22.94 -1.26 -14.79
C HIS A 138 -22.89 -2.69 -14.20
N VAL A 139 -22.90 -2.76 -12.88
CA VAL A 139 -23.14 -4.01 -12.13
C VAL A 139 -24.65 -4.11 -11.89
N SER A 140 -25.31 -5.06 -12.57
CA SER A 140 -26.71 -5.44 -12.30
C SER A 140 -26.78 -6.46 -11.18
#